data_AF-A0A4Q0RUQ0-F1
#
_entry.id   AF-A0A4Q0RUQ0-F1
#
_cell.length_a   1.000
_cell.length_b   1.000
_cell.length_c   1.000
_cell.angle_alpha   90.00
_cell.angle_beta   90.00
_cell.angle_gamma   90.00
#
_symmetry.space_group_name_H-M   'P 1'
#
loop_
_entity.id
_entity.type
_entity.pdbx_description
1 polymer ?
#
loop_
_entity_poly.entity_id
_entity_poly.type
_entity_poly.pdbx_seq_one_letter_code
_entity_poly.pdbx_strand_id
1 'polypeptide(L)'
;MAPYIRLRQICLVAPQLEPVITDMARIMGLTVCYRDGNVAKYGLENALLPVDTILLEVVAPFKDGTTAGRFIEKTGGRGGYMAIFCCDDPDGRGRNANALGVRTANVIDHAPYHGVQLHPRDCRAAFIEFNHTEGSDDTLGAYPPAGPDWQKFIRKDVTQALTAVEMQSPDPQGLAEHWGKIIGVAARDAELKLPNATFRFVKGTSEIMSALEFRVTDAARVLHAAREKGHAVAGNEFLLGGVTFRVN
;
A
#
# COMPACT_ATOMS: atom_id res chain seq x y z
N MET A 1 16.51 4.49 19.28
CA MET A 1 16.28 3.13 18.74
C MET A 1 17.27 2.88 17.62
N ALA A 2 17.55 1.62 17.26
CA ALA A 2 18.30 1.33 16.05
C ALA A 2 17.48 1.77 14.81
N PRO A 3 18.11 2.29 13.75
CA PRO A 3 17.39 2.68 12.54
C PRO A 3 16.59 1.50 11.96
N TYR A 4 15.31 1.71 11.66
CA TYR A 4 14.48 0.66 11.05
C TYR A 4 13.49 1.23 10.05
N ILE A 5 13.12 0.39 9.09
CA ILE A 5 12.02 0.67 8.17
C ILE A 5 11.38 -0.63 7.71
N ARG A 6 10.06 -0.66 7.64
CA ARG A 6 9.28 -1.78 7.13
C ARG A 6 8.03 -1.29 6.43
N LEU A 7 7.52 -2.06 5.48
CA LEU A 7 6.24 -1.77 4.87
C LEU A 7 5.15 -1.96 5.94
N ARG A 8 4.30 -0.95 6.13
CA ARG A 8 3.20 -1.01 7.11
C ARG A 8 1.85 -1.13 6.43
N GLN A 9 1.64 -0.37 5.36
CA GLN A 9 0.34 -0.33 4.69
C GLN A 9 0.51 -0.03 3.20
N ILE A 10 -0.36 -0.64 2.40
CA ILE A 10 -0.56 -0.31 0.99
C ILE A 10 -1.99 0.22 0.87
N CYS A 11 -2.11 1.43 0.35
CA CYS A 11 -3.39 2.03 0.01
C CYS A 11 -3.63 1.88 -1.48
N LEU A 12 -4.78 1.31 -1.83
CA LEU A 12 -5.34 1.30 -3.16
C LEU A 12 -6.47 2.30 -3.25
N VAL A 13 -6.69 2.86 -4.44
CA VAL A 13 -7.81 3.75 -4.74
C VAL A 13 -8.71 3.11 -5.79
N ALA A 14 -10.03 3.17 -5.55
CA ALA A 14 -11.03 2.67 -6.47
C ALA A 14 -12.16 3.70 -6.67
N PRO A 15 -12.89 3.68 -7.79
CA PRO A 15 -14.05 4.54 -8.00
C PRO A 15 -15.15 4.36 -6.94
N GLN A 16 -15.25 3.15 -6.39
CA GLN A 16 -16.23 2.76 -5.38
C GLN A 16 -15.61 1.75 -4.43
N LEU A 17 -15.98 1.81 -3.15
CA LEU A 17 -15.42 0.93 -2.12
C LEU A 17 -15.97 -0.50 -2.22
N GLU A 18 -17.28 -0.62 -2.45
CA GLU A 18 -17.94 -1.88 -2.78
C GLU A 18 -18.17 -1.96 -4.30
N PRO A 19 -17.98 -3.12 -4.94
CA PRO A 19 -17.73 -4.43 -4.34
C PRO A 19 -16.25 -4.74 -4.08
N VAL A 20 -15.32 -3.79 -4.31
CA VAL A 20 -13.87 -4.05 -4.28
C VAL A 20 -13.42 -4.67 -2.95
N ILE A 21 -13.84 -4.11 -1.82
CA ILE A 21 -13.51 -4.63 -0.49
C ILE A 21 -14.14 -6.00 -0.23
N THR A 22 -15.42 -6.17 -0.57
CA THR A 22 -16.11 -7.46 -0.43
C THR A 22 -15.43 -8.56 -1.24
N ASP A 23 -14.99 -8.25 -2.46
CA ASP A 23 -14.29 -9.20 -3.32
C ASP A 23 -12.89 -9.51 -2.79
N MET A 24 -12.12 -8.49 -2.37
CA MET A 24 -10.81 -8.71 -1.74
C MET A 24 -10.94 -9.62 -0.51
N ALA A 25 -11.90 -9.33 0.37
CA ALA A 25 -12.14 -10.15 1.56
C ALA A 25 -12.47 -11.60 1.21
N ARG A 26 -13.37 -11.83 0.25
CA ARG A 26 -13.83 -13.17 -0.13
C ARG A 26 -12.78 -13.98 -0.90
N ILE A 27 -12.10 -13.36 -1.86
CA ILE A 27 -11.11 -14.02 -2.71
C ILE A 27 -9.85 -14.36 -1.90
N MET A 28 -9.39 -13.41 -1.08
CA MET A 28 -8.13 -13.54 -0.33
C MET A 28 -8.34 -14.11 1.09
N GLY A 29 -9.58 -14.40 1.50
CA GLY A 29 -9.90 -14.91 2.84
C GLY A 29 -9.50 -13.94 3.97
N LEU A 30 -9.68 -12.64 3.73
CA LEU A 30 -9.34 -11.56 4.66
C LEU A 30 -10.60 -11.02 5.36
N THR A 31 -10.43 -10.36 6.50
CA THR A 31 -11.53 -9.70 7.22
C THR A 31 -11.27 -8.20 7.31
N VAL A 32 -12.27 -7.38 7.02
CA VAL A 32 -12.16 -5.93 7.27
C VAL A 32 -12.00 -5.71 8.77
N CYS A 33 -10.92 -5.05 9.18
CA CYS A 33 -10.65 -4.74 10.58
C CYS A 33 -11.20 -3.38 10.98
N TYR A 34 -11.26 -2.43 10.04
CA TYR A 34 -11.63 -1.06 10.35
C TYR A 34 -12.13 -0.30 9.12
N ARG A 35 -12.99 0.68 9.36
CA ARG A 35 -13.42 1.72 8.43
C ARG A 35 -13.22 3.04 9.16
N ASP A 36 -12.26 3.84 8.71
CA ASP A 36 -11.82 5.05 9.38
C ASP A 36 -12.66 6.25 8.95
N GLY A 37 -13.46 6.79 9.88
CA GLY A 37 -14.23 8.01 9.62
C GLY A 37 -13.36 9.25 9.37
N ASN A 38 -12.08 9.24 9.76
CA ASN A 38 -11.21 10.40 9.59
C ASN A 38 -10.87 10.69 8.12
N VAL A 39 -11.02 9.73 7.21
CA VAL A 39 -10.80 9.96 5.78
C VAL A 39 -11.92 10.80 5.14
N ALA A 40 -13.07 10.94 5.81
CA ALA A 40 -14.21 11.72 5.32
C ALA A 40 -13.89 13.22 5.14
N LYS A 41 -12.91 13.75 5.88
CA LYS A 41 -12.41 15.13 5.70
C LYS A 41 -11.79 15.36 4.32
N TYR A 42 -11.34 14.29 3.67
CA TYR A 42 -10.83 14.30 2.29
C TYR A 42 -11.90 13.96 1.25
N GLY A 43 -13.16 13.76 1.66
CA GLY A 43 -14.25 13.30 0.79
C GLY A 43 -14.13 11.83 0.41
N LEU A 44 -13.46 11.02 1.23
CA LEU A 44 -13.20 9.61 0.99
C LEU A 44 -13.85 8.73 2.06
N GLU A 45 -14.25 7.54 1.67
CA GLU A 45 -14.48 6.41 2.57
C GLU A 45 -13.36 5.38 2.39
N ASN A 46 -13.11 4.54 3.40
CA ASN A 46 -12.10 3.49 3.31
C ASN A 46 -12.52 2.21 4.02
N ALA A 47 -11.73 1.16 3.81
CA ALA A 47 -11.70 -0.02 4.66
C ALA A 47 -10.29 -0.63 4.66
N LEU A 48 -9.90 -1.20 5.80
CA LEU A 48 -8.61 -1.86 5.98
C LEU A 48 -8.77 -3.35 6.24
N LEU A 49 -7.90 -4.15 5.62
CA LEU A 49 -7.80 -5.60 5.75
C LEU A 49 -6.37 -5.96 6.17
N PRO A 50 -6.15 -6.61 7.32
CA PRO A 50 -4.81 -7.00 7.74
C PRO A 50 -4.36 -8.26 7.00
N VAL A 51 -3.20 -8.17 6.36
CA VAL A 51 -2.46 -9.27 5.73
C VAL A 51 -1.21 -9.51 6.57
N ASP A 52 -1.36 -10.40 7.57
CA ASP A 52 -0.37 -10.57 8.63
C ASP A 52 -0.05 -9.21 9.31
N THR A 53 1.17 -8.68 9.15
CA THR A 53 1.62 -7.43 9.76
C THR A 53 1.46 -6.20 8.87
N ILE A 54 1.04 -6.38 7.61
CA ILE A 54 0.82 -5.32 6.62
C ILE A 54 -0.68 -5.08 6.47
N LEU A 55 -1.10 -3.82 6.38
CA LEU A 55 -2.49 -3.45 6.15
C LEU A 55 -2.72 -3.18 4.66
N LEU A 56 -3.73 -3.80 4.09
CA LEU A 56 -4.25 -3.46 2.76
C LEU A 56 -5.47 -2.55 2.95
N GLU A 57 -5.37 -1.32 2.47
CA GLU A 57 -6.44 -0.33 2.52
C GLU A 57 -6.99 -0.11 1.11
N VAL A 58 -8.31 0.05 0.99
CA VAL A 58 -8.92 0.66 -0.20
C VAL A 58 -9.62 1.94 0.23
N VAL A 59 -9.34 3.01 -0.49
CA VAL A 59 -10.08 4.28 -0.39
C VAL A 59 -10.92 4.49 -1.64
N ALA A 60 -12.08 5.10 -1.47
CA ALA A 60 -12.95 5.52 -2.57
C ALA A 60 -13.52 6.92 -2.32
N PRO A 61 -13.61 7.77 -3.35
CA PRO A 61 -14.23 9.08 -3.20
C PRO A 61 -15.75 8.98 -3.14
N PHE A 62 -16.37 9.66 -2.18
CA PHE A 62 -17.83 9.87 -2.14
C PHE A 62 -18.23 11.32 -2.44
N LYS A 63 -17.23 12.21 -2.61
CA LYS A 63 -17.41 13.58 -3.10
C LYS A 63 -16.68 13.77 -4.42
N ASP A 64 -17.21 14.63 -5.27
CA ASP A 64 -16.56 15.05 -6.51
C ASP A 64 -15.33 15.92 -6.22
N GLY A 65 -14.40 15.97 -7.19
CA GLY A 65 -13.23 16.86 -7.13
C GLY A 65 -12.19 16.50 -6.06
N THR A 66 -12.21 15.28 -5.52
CA THR A 66 -11.19 14.80 -4.59
C THR A 66 -9.86 14.53 -5.31
N THR A 67 -8.76 14.51 -4.56
CA THR A 67 -7.44 14.13 -5.11
C THR A 67 -7.44 12.67 -5.58
N ALA A 68 -8.13 11.78 -4.86
CA ALA A 68 -8.31 10.38 -5.24
C ALA A 68 -9.09 10.24 -6.56
N GLY A 69 -10.21 10.97 -6.71
CA GLY A 69 -11.01 10.98 -7.94
C GLY A 69 -10.19 11.41 -9.16
N ARG A 70 -9.47 12.54 -9.05
CA ARG A 70 -8.56 13.01 -10.11
C ARG A 70 -7.45 12.01 -10.44
N PHE A 71 -6.95 11.27 -9.44
CA PHE A 71 -5.94 10.24 -9.66
C PHE A 71 -6.49 9.07 -10.48
N ILE A 72 -7.69 8.57 -10.15
CA ILE A 72 -8.35 7.51 -10.90
C ILE A 72 -8.53 7.93 -12.37
N GLU A 73 -9.07 9.12 -12.61
CA GLU A 73 -9.29 9.66 -13.95
C GLU A 73 -7.99 9.76 -14.75
N LYS A 74 -6.96 10.37 -14.15
CA LYS A 74 -5.65 10.58 -14.78
C LYS A 74 -4.96 9.28 -15.14
N THR A 75 -5.13 8.22 -14.34
CA THR A 75 -4.44 6.95 -14.52
C THR A 75 -5.25 5.92 -15.32
N GLY A 76 -6.48 6.26 -15.74
CA GLY A 76 -7.35 5.33 -16.44
C GLY A 76 -7.79 4.17 -15.55
N GLY A 77 -7.99 4.42 -14.25
CA GLY A 77 -8.45 3.41 -13.30
C GLY A 77 -7.37 2.55 -12.65
N ARG A 78 -6.09 2.96 -12.70
CA ARG A 78 -5.04 2.30 -11.89
C ARG A 78 -5.21 2.68 -10.44
N GLY A 79 -5.07 1.69 -9.55
CA GLY A 79 -5.43 1.85 -8.15
C GLY A 79 -4.25 1.93 -7.18
N GLY A 80 -3.02 1.63 -7.60
CA GLY A 80 -1.86 1.70 -6.72
C GLY A 80 -1.58 3.13 -6.27
N TYR A 81 -1.97 3.49 -5.04
CA TYR A 81 -2.07 4.87 -4.60
C TYR A 81 -0.96 5.29 -3.66
N MET A 82 -0.75 4.57 -2.55
CA MET A 82 0.23 4.94 -1.51
C MET A 82 0.93 3.72 -0.91
N ALA A 83 2.23 3.86 -0.67
CA ALA A 83 3.01 2.97 0.18
C ALA A 83 3.37 3.69 1.48
N ILE A 84 3.03 3.06 2.61
CA ILE A 84 3.16 3.65 3.94
C ILE A 84 4.13 2.78 4.74
N PHE A 85 5.16 3.43 5.28
CA PHE A 85 6.27 2.76 5.96
C PHE A 85 6.28 3.12 7.44
N CYS A 86 6.43 2.12 8.29
CA CYS A 86 6.73 2.33 9.70
C CYS A 86 8.24 2.42 9.87
N CYS A 87 8.72 3.41 10.62
CA CYS A 87 10.13 3.69 10.82
C CYS A 87 10.41 4.36 12.18
N ASP A 88 11.70 4.51 12.49
CA ASP A 88 12.21 5.10 13.72
C ASP A 88 12.09 6.63 13.78
N ASP A 89 12.37 7.34 12.67
CA ASP A 89 12.35 8.80 12.59
C ASP A 89 11.67 9.28 11.30
N PRO A 90 10.32 9.46 11.30
CA PRO A 90 9.58 9.97 10.15
C PRO A 90 10.09 11.35 9.67
N ASP A 91 10.46 12.24 10.60
CA ASP A 91 10.91 13.58 10.26
C ASP A 91 12.31 13.56 9.64
N GLY A 92 13.21 12.72 10.13
CA GLY A 92 14.53 12.48 9.54
C GLY A 92 14.45 12.00 8.11
N ARG A 93 13.55 11.04 7.84
CA ARG A 93 13.31 10.55 6.48
C ARG A 93 12.65 11.62 5.60
N GLY A 94 11.72 12.40 6.16
CA GLY A 94 11.16 13.58 5.50
C GLY A 94 12.24 14.61 5.11
N ARG A 95 13.16 14.94 6.02
CA ARG A 95 14.30 15.83 5.75
C ARG A 95 15.22 15.27 4.67
N ASN A 96 15.51 13.97 4.69
CA ASN A 96 16.27 13.30 3.64
C ASN A 96 15.58 13.41 2.27
N ALA A 97 14.27 13.14 2.20
CA ALA A 97 13.49 13.30 0.97
C ALA A 97 13.51 14.75 0.46
N ASN A 98 13.32 15.73 1.36
CA ASN A 98 13.37 17.15 1.02
C ASN A 98 14.74 17.57 0.44
N ALA A 99 15.86 17.04 0.96
CA ALA A 99 17.19 17.29 0.41
C ALA A 99 17.38 16.73 -1.03
N LEU A 100 16.55 15.77 -1.43
CA LEU A 100 16.49 15.21 -2.78
C LEU A 100 15.48 15.95 -3.68
N GLY A 101 14.86 17.04 -3.20
CA GLY A 101 13.83 17.79 -3.92
C GLY A 101 12.42 17.19 -3.83
N VAL A 102 12.21 16.19 -2.96
CA VAL A 102 10.90 15.57 -2.73
C VAL A 102 10.21 16.27 -1.57
N ARG A 103 9.21 17.10 -1.88
CA ARG A 103 8.56 17.96 -0.88
C ARG A 103 7.73 17.16 0.12
N THR A 104 7.63 17.63 1.36
CA THR A 104 6.58 17.20 2.29
C THR A 104 5.24 17.82 1.91
N ALA A 105 4.18 17.00 1.81
CA ALA A 105 2.82 17.45 1.54
C ALA A 105 1.99 17.65 2.82
N ASN A 106 2.20 16.82 3.82
CA ASN A 106 1.46 16.87 5.07
C ASN A 106 2.27 16.24 6.21
N VAL A 107 2.07 16.75 7.42
CA VAL A 107 2.58 16.17 8.67
C VAL A 107 1.38 15.91 9.58
N ILE A 108 1.27 14.67 10.05
CA ILE A 108 0.23 14.22 10.96
C ILE A 108 0.87 14.10 12.33
N ASP A 109 0.58 15.04 13.21
CA ASP A 109 1.11 15.07 14.57
C ASP A 109 -0.04 14.87 15.57
N HIS A 110 -0.34 13.61 15.89
CA HIS A 110 -1.39 13.24 16.82
C HIS A 110 -1.06 11.95 17.58
N ALA A 111 -0.66 12.09 18.84
CA ALA A 111 -0.31 10.96 19.70
C ALA A 111 -1.40 9.86 19.70
N PRO A 112 -1.03 8.57 19.59
CA PRO A 112 0.35 8.06 19.58
C PRO A 112 1.01 8.03 18.18
N TYR A 113 0.38 8.58 17.14
CA TYR A 113 0.81 8.50 15.75
C TYR A 113 1.50 9.78 15.24
N HIS A 114 2.67 9.61 14.63
CA HIS A 114 3.35 10.66 13.89
C HIS A 114 3.60 10.21 12.46
N GLY A 115 3.21 11.02 11.47
CA GLY A 115 3.32 10.69 10.05
C GLY A 115 3.82 11.85 9.19
N VAL A 116 4.68 11.57 8.22
CA VAL A 116 5.18 12.50 7.21
C VAL A 116 4.81 11.98 5.84
N GLN A 117 3.88 12.67 5.18
CA GLN A 117 3.44 12.35 3.83
C GLN A 117 4.19 13.20 2.81
N LEU A 118 4.80 12.55 1.83
CA LEU A 118 5.56 13.20 0.76
C LEU A 118 4.64 13.59 -0.40
N HIS A 119 5.04 14.62 -1.14
CA HIS A 119 4.28 15.15 -2.26
C HIS A 119 4.31 14.18 -3.44
N PRO A 120 3.14 13.71 -3.91
CA PRO A 120 3.05 12.57 -4.82
C PRO A 120 3.71 12.79 -6.19
N ARG A 121 3.71 14.04 -6.66
CA ARG A 121 4.39 14.41 -7.91
C ARG A 121 5.90 14.12 -7.88
N ASP A 122 6.49 14.15 -6.69
CA ASP A 122 7.94 14.05 -6.52
C ASP A 122 8.35 12.62 -6.12
N CYS A 123 7.44 11.81 -5.57
CA CYS A 123 7.70 10.41 -5.21
C CYS A 123 7.84 9.47 -6.40
N ARG A 124 7.15 9.76 -7.51
CA ARG A 124 6.99 8.89 -8.70
C ARG A 124 6.27 7.58 -8.37
N ALA A 125 5.46 7.10 -9.32
CA ALA A 125 4.68 5.85 -9.28
C ALA A 125 3.63 5.66 -8.16
N ALA A 126 3.90 6.05 -6.90
CA ALA A 126 2.96 6.02 -5.79
C ALA A 126 3.32 7.08 -4.72
N PHE A 127 2.37 7.42 -3.87
CA PHE A 127 2.59 8.28 -2.71
C PHE A 127 3.45 7.53 -1.68
N ILE A 128 4.22 8.28 -0.89
CA ILE A 128 5.05 7.74 0.19
C ILE A 128 4.66 8.44 1.49
N GLU A 129 4.43 7.65 2.53
CA GLU A 129 4.33 8.13 3.89
C GLU A 129 5.32 7.39 4.80
N PHE A 130 6.00 8.13 5.66
CA PHE A 130 6.75 7.59 6.78
C PHE A 130 5.96 7.82 8.05
N ASN A 131 5.81 6.82 8.91
CA ASN A 131 5.19 6.99 10.21
C ASN A 131 5.91 6.27 11.33
N HIS A 132 5.61 6.72 12.54
CA HIS A 132 5.96 6.07 13.78
C HIS A 132 4.74 6.14 14.70
N THR A 133 4.36 5.01 15.29
CA THR A 133 3.38 5.01 16.39
C THR A 133 4.11 4.63 17.66
N GLU A 134 3.83 5.30 18.78
CA GLU A 134 4.32 4.84 20.09
C GLU A 134 3.90 3.37 20.32
N GLY A 135 4.87 2.52 20.65
CA GLY A 135 4.68 1.06 20.78
C GLY A 135 4.79 0.27 19.47
N SER A 136 5.04 0.91 18.33
CA SER A 136 5.24 0.24 17.04
C SER A 136 6.56 -0.53 16.90
N ASP A 137 7.39 -0.60 17.94
CA ASP A 137 8.46 -1.61 18.02
C ASP A 137 7.87 -3.03 18.01
N ASP A 138 6.66 -3.20 18.56
CA ASP A 138 5.85 -4.37 18.32
C ASP A 138 5.17 -4.26 16.94
N THR A 139 5.48 -5.20 16.04
CA THR A 139 4.87 -5.27 14.71
C THR A 139 3.35 -5.49 14.74
N LEU A 140 2.82 -6.04 15.84
CA LEU A 140 1.40 -6.23 16.13
C LEU A 140 0.84 -5.16 17.08
N GLY A 141 1.65 -4.16 17.42
CA GLY A 141 1.28 -3.08 18.32
C GLY A 141 0.20 -2.14 17.77
N ALA A 142 -0.10 -1.11 18.56
CA ALA A 142 -1.09 -0.11 18.22
C ALA A 142 -0.79 0.57 16.87
N TYR A 143 -1.84 0.75 16.08
CA TYR A 143 -1.75 1.47 14.82
C TYR A 143 -3.09 2.15 14.54
N PRO A 144 -3.24 3.41 14.98
CA PRO A 144 -4.51 4.14 14.93
C PRO A 144 -5.23 4.07 13.58
N PRO A 145 -4.56 4.14 12.40
CA PRO A 145 -5.25 4.03 11.11
C PRO A 145 -6.02 2.71 10.90
N ALA A 146 -5.63 1.62 11.58
CA ALA A 146 -6.31 0.32 11.49
C ALA A 146 -7.30 0.06 12.63
N GLY A 147 -7.50 1.03 13.53
CA GLY A 147 -8.35 0.86 14.71
C GLY A 147 -7.68 0.09 15.86
N PRO A 148 -8.35 -0.01 17.03
CA PRO A 148 -7.73 -0.44 18.27
C PRO A 148 -7.39 -1.95 18.34
N ASP A 149 -8.04 -2.77 17.51
CA ASP A 149 -8.08 -4.23 17.66
C ASP A 149 -7.75 -4.97 16.35
N TRP A 150 -7.08 -4.31 15.41
CA TRP A 150 -6.85 -4.81 14.05
C TRP A 150 -6.22 -6.21 14.00
N GLN A 151 -5.35 -6.53 14.96
CA GLN A 151 -4.69 -7.82 15.11
C GLN A 151 -5.67 -8.99 15.29
N LYS A 152 -6.85 -8.75 15.88
CA LYS A 152 -7.91 -9.78 16.04
C LYS A 152 -8.55 -10.20 14.71
N PHE A 153 -8.36 -9.39 13.66
CA PHE A 153 -8.93 -9.60 12.34
C PHE A 153 -7.95 -10.27 11.36
N ILE A 154 -6.71 -10.51 11.78
CA ILE A 154 -5.74 -11.29 10.99
C ILE A 154 -6.31 -12.70 10.77
N ARG A 155 -6.32 -13.12 9.50
CA ARG A 155 -6.68 -14.48 9.08
C ARG A 155 -5.55 -15.02 8.23
N LYS A 156 -5.18 -16.29 8.45
CA LYS A 156 -4.05 -16.95 7.77
C LYS A 156 -4.44 -18.24 7.04
N ASP A 157 -5.74 -18.55 7.01
CA ASP A 157 -6.26 -19.77 6.39
C ASP A 157 -6.09 -19.77 4.86
N VAL A 158 -6.13 -18.58 4.24
CA VAL A 158 -5.97 -18.38 2.79
C VAL A 158 -4.72 -17.56 2.49
N THR A 159 -4.70 -16.28 2.88
CA THR A 159 -3.55 -15.40 2.62
C THR A 159 -2.60 -15.37 3.81
N GLN A 160 -1.32 -15.64 3.55
CA GLN A 160 -0.30 -15.71 4.59
C GLN A 160 0.53 -14.43 4.71
N ALA A 161 0.83 -13.77 3.60
CA ALA A 161 1.64 -12.54 3.57
C ALA A 161 1.49 -11.77 2.25
N LEU A 162 1.64 -10.44 2.31
CA LEU A 162 1.98 -9.59 1.16
C LEU A 162 3.50 -9.54 1.08
N THR A 163 4.07 -10.11 0.01
CA THR A 163 5.51 -10.39 -0.10
C THR A 163 6.24 -9.45 -1.05
N ALA A 164 5.56 -8.92 -2.06
CA ALA A 164 6.15 -7.96 -2.98
C ALA A 164 5.14 -6.93 -3.50
N VAL A 165 5.69 -5.78 -3.89
CA VAL A 165 4.99 -4.70 -4.58
C VAL A 165 5.73 -4.45 -5.89
N GLU A 166 5.02 -4.51 -7.01
CA GLU A 166 5.58 -4.24 -8.33
C GLU A 166 5.33 -2.78 -8.71
N MET A 167 6.40 -2.13 -9.17
CA MET A 167 6.40 -0.75 -9.64
C MET A 167 6.82 -0.75 -11.10
N GLN A 168 5.94 -0.32 -12.00
CA GLN A 168 6.28 -0.16 -13.41
C GLN A 168 6.93 1.19 -13.66
N SER A 169 7.86 1.24 -14.63
CA SER A 169 8.47 2.47 -15.10
C SER A 169 9.08 2.30 -16.50
N PRO A 170 9.09 3.33 -17.35
CA PRO A 170 9.95 3.38 -18.53
C PRO A 170 11.44 3.30 -18.17
N ASP A 171 11.82 3.70 -16.96
CA ASP A 171 13.16 3.58 -16.39
C ASP A 171 13.10 2.91 -15.01
N PRO A 172 13.12 1.57 -14.96
CA PRO A 172 12.99 0.81 -13.71
C PRO A 172 14.16 1.06 -12.75
N GLN A 173 15.38 1.11 -13.29
CA GLN A 173 16.59 1.33 -12.49
C GLN A 173 16.57 2.72 -11.85
N GLY A 174 16.27 3.76 -12.63
CA GLY A 174 16.17 5.12 -12.08
C GLY A 174 15.00 5.32 -11.12
N LEU A 175 13.90 4.56 -11.27
CA LEU A 175 12.82 4.56 -10.27
C LEU A 175 13.24 3.87 -8.98
N ALA A 176 13.91 2.71 -9.08
CA ALA A 176 14.42 1.97 -7.93
C ALA A 176 15.43 2.81 -7.13
N GLU A 177 16.37 3.47 -7.80
CA GLU A 177 17.36 4.34 -7.17
C GLU A 177 16.71 5.56 -6.49
N HIS A 178 15.69 6.16 -7.12
CA HIS A 178 14.96 7.28 -6.55
C HIS A 178 14.22 6.88 -5.27
N TRP A 179 13.45 5.80 -5.32
CA TRP A 179 12.77 5.25 -4.14
C TRP A 179 13.77 4.83 -3.07
N GLY A 180 14.90 4.21 -3.45
CA GLY A 180 15.93 3.81 -2.52
C GLY A 180 16.57 4.98 -1.78
N LYS A 181 16.82 6.10 -2.46
CA LYS A 181 17.32 7.34 -1.85
C LYS A 181 16.30 7.96 -0.90
N ILE A 182 15.02 8.00 -1.27
CA ILE A 182 13.93 8.52 -0.41
C ILE A 182 13.78 7.67 0.85
N ILE A 183 13.67 6.35 0.68
CA ILE A 183 13.40 5.39 1.75
C ILE A 183 14.64 5.15 2.60
N GLY A 184 15.85 5.42 2.09
CA GLY A 184 17.11 5.14 2.77
C GLY A 184 17.49 3.65 2.74
N VAL A 185 17.07 2.94 1.69
CA VAL A 185 17.38 1.52 1.46
C VAL A 185 18.02 1.42 0.07
N ALA A 186 19.19 0.81 -0.03
CA ALA A 186 19.89 0.72 -1.31
C ALA A 186 19.14 -0.20 -2.29
N ALA A 187 18.89 0.32 -3.49
CA ALA A 187 18.39 -0.50 -4.60
C ALA A 187 19.49 -1.41 -5.14
N ARG A 188 19.14 -2.65 -5.47
CA ARG A 188 20.01 -3.62 -6.16
C ARG A 188 19.17 -4.37 -7.19
N ASP A 189 19.66 -4.48 -8.42
CA ASP A 189 18.99 -5.20 -9.51
C ASP A 189 17.53 -4.76 -9.71
N ALA A 190 17.27 -3.44 -9.66
CA ALA A 190 15.93 -2.86 -9.70
C ALA A 190 14.98 -3.42 -8.61
N GLU A 191 15.51 -3.75 -7.43
CA GLU A 191 14.74 -4.13 -6.24
C GLU A 191 15.11 -3.31 -5.01
N LEU A 192 14.13 -3.04 -4.15
CA LEU A 192 14.33 -2.57 -2.78
C LEU A 192 13.82 -3.62 -1.80
N LYS A 193 14.72 -4.16 -0.99
CA LYS A 193 14.41 -5.22 -0.01
C LYS A 193 14.20 -4.62 1.37
N LEU A 194 12.98 -4.71 1.86
CA LEU A 194 12.62 -4.41 3.24
C LEU A 194 12.60 -5.71 4.05
N PRO A 195 12.61 -5.64 5.40
CA PRO A 195 12.56 -6.84 6.23
C PRO A 195 11.33 -7.73 5.99
N ASN A 196 10.20 -7.16 5.53
CA ASN A 196 8.92 -7.86 5.39
C ASN A 196 8.31 -7.85 3.97
N ALA A 197 8.90 -7.13 3.01
CA ALA A 197 8.41 -7.09 1.62
C ALA A 197 9.52 -6.64 0.66
N THR A 198 9.38 -6.95 -0.63
CA THR A 198 10.27 -6.46 -1.69
C THR A 198 9.52 -5.56 -2.65
N PHE A 199 10.05 -4.38 -2.95
CA PHE A 199 9.58 -3.59 -4.08
C PHE A 199 10.40 -3.98 -5.31
N ARG A 200 9.74 -4.45 -6.37
CA ARG A 200 10.37 -4.80 -7.65
C ARG A 200 10.02 -3.75 -8.69
N PHE A 201 11.03 -3.20 -9.34
CA PHE A 201 10.87 -2.17 -10.35
C PHE A 201 11.03 -2.81 -11.72
N VAL A 202 9.98 -2.78 -12.54
CA VAL A 202 9.92 -3.50 -13.82
C VAL A 202 9.66 -2.55 -14.98
N LYS A 203 10.10 -2.95 -16.19
CA LYS A 203 9.88 -2.16 -17.40
C LYS A 203 8.40 -2.07 -17.70
N GLY A 204 7.90 -0.85 -17.85
CA GLY A 204 6.53 -0.55 -18.26
C GLY A 204 6.46 0.76 -19.04
N THR A 205 5.26 1.13 -19.48
CA THR A 205 5.04 2.37 -20.24
C THR A 205 4.80 3.58 -19.34
N SER A 206 4.50 3.36 -18.06
CA SER A 206 4.09 4.39 -17.10
C SER A 206 4.70 4.10 -15.73
N GLU A 207 4.89 5.16 -14.95
CA GLU A 207 5.27 5.06 -13.54
C GLU A 207 4.03 4.81 -12.68
N ILE A 208 3.82 3.57 -12.24
CA ILE A 208 2.67 3.17 -11.41
C ILE A 208 3.05 2.02 -10.47
N MET A 209 2.37 1.92 -9.32
CA MET A 209 2.30 0.66 -8.58
C MET A 209 1.33 -0.27 -9.32
N SER A 210 1.87 -1.32 -9.95
CA SER A 210 1.16 -2.15 -10.92
C SER A 210 0.61 -3.45 -10.33
N ALA A 211 1.31 -4.05 -9.37
CA ALA A 211 0.93 -5.34 -8.82
C ALA A 211 1.29 -5.51 -7.34
N LEU A 212 0.56 -6.38 -6.66
CA LEU A 212 0.82 -6.87 -5.31
C LEU A 212 0.95 -8.39 -5.36
N GLU A 213 1.96 -8.93 -4.70
CA GLU A 213 2.24 -10.36 -4.66
C GLU A 213 1.98 -10.93 -3.28
N PHE A 214 1.17 -11.97 -3.23
CA PHE A 214 0.73 -12.60 -2.01
C PHE A 214 1.20 -14.05 -1.96
N ARG A 215 1.66 -14.46 -0.78
CA ARG A 215 1.79 -15.88 -0.44
C ARG A 215 0.44 -16.36 0.07
N VAL A 216 -0.08 -17.43 -0.53
CA VAL A 216 -1.36 -18.05 -0.15
C VAL A 216 -1.18 -19.53 0.12
N THR A 217 -2.12 -20.15 0.83
CA THR A 217 -2.09 -21.59 1.13
C THR A 217 -2.44 -22.46 -0.08
N ASP A 218 -3.26 -21.94 -1.00
CA ASP A 218 -3.71 -22.61 -2.22
C ASP A 218 -4.03 -21.58 -3.30
N ALA A 219 -3.08 -21.36 -4.22
CA ALA A 219 -3.23 -20.42 -5.33
C ALA A 219 -4.39 -20.81 -6.25
N ALA A 220 -4.60 -22.09 -6.54
CA ALA A 220 -5.66 -22.55 -7.43
C ALA A 220 -7.04 -22.20 -6.86
N ARG A 221 -7.24 -22.37 -5.55
CA ARG A 221 -8.48 -22.01 -4.86
C ARG A 221 -8.74 -20.50 -4.89
N VAL A 222 -7.72 -19.67 -4.66
CA VAL A 222 -7.87 -18.20 -4.73
C VAL A 222 -8.25 -17.76 -6.15
N LEU A 223 -7.58 -18.31 -7.16
CA LEU A 223 -7.86 -18.01 -8.56
C LEU A 223 -9.24 -18.52 -8.99
N HIS A 224 -9.72 -19.64 -8.44
CA HIS A 224 -11.08 -20.10 -8.66
C HIS A 224 -12.10 -19.12 -8.07
N ALA A 225 -11.91 -18.70 -6.82
CA ALA A 225 -12.77 -17.71 -6.17
C ALA A 225 -12.80 -16.36 -6.93
N ALA A 226 -11.66 -15.93 -7.48
CA ALA A 226 -11.59 -14.75 -8.34
C ALA A 226 -12.48 -14.88 -9.59
N ARG A 227 -12.44 -16.04 -10.28
CA ARG A 227 -13.32 -16.32 -11.43
C ARG A 227 -14.79 -16.35 -11.05
N GLU A 228 -15.15 -16.95 -9.92
CA GLU A 228 -16.53 -16.97 -9.42
C GLU A 228 -17.06 -15.56 -9.10
N LYS A 229 -16.17 -14.62 -8.76
CA LYS A 229 -16.49 -13.20 -8.60
C LYS A 229 -16.46 -12.40 -9.90
N GLY A 230 -16.21 -13.05 -11.04
CA GLY A 230 -16.22 -12.42 -12.36
C GLY A 230 -14.91 -11.73 -12.74
N HIS A 231 -13.83 -11.93 -11.98
CA HIS A 231 -12.51 -11.40 -12.33
C HIS A 231 -11.84 -12.29 -13.37
N ALA A 232 -11.28 -11.67 -14.41
CA ALA A 232 -10.46 -12.37 -15.38
C ALA A 232 -9.15 -12.85 -14.71
N VAL A 233 -8.82 -14.12 -14.94
CA VAL A 233 -7.61 -14.74 -14.40
C VAL A 233 -6.69 -15.14 -15.55
N ALA A 234 -5.41 -14.76 -15.44
CA ALA A 234 -4.35 -15.15 -16.36
C ALA A 234 -3.16 -15.71 -15.56
N GLY A 235 -2.79 -16.96 -15.81
CA GLY A 235 -1.75 -17.63 -15.01
C GLY A 235 -2.13 -17.65 -13.52
N ASN A 236 -1.27 -17.06 -12.69
CA ASN A 236 -1.47 -16.92 -11.25
C ASN A 236 -1.89 -15.50 -10.82
N GLU A 237 -2.53 -14.75 -11.73
CA GLU A 237 -2.82 -13.34 -11.55
C GLU A 237 -4.27 -12.98 -11.92
N PHE A 238 -4.80 -11.97 -11.24
CA PHE A 238 -6.09 -11.33 -11.56
C PHE A 238 -6.07 -9.84 -11.21
N LEU A 239 -6.90 -9.02 -11.86
CA LEU A 239 -6.99 -7.59 -11.59
C LEU A 239 -8.05 -7.32 -10.51
N LEU A 240 -7.69 -6.58 -9.46
CA LEU A 240 -8.64 -6.15 -8.42
C LEU A 240 -8.20 -4.82 -7.81
N GLY A 241 -9.14 -3.88 -7.63
CA GLY A 241 -8.82 -2.56 -7.09
C GLY A 241 -7.81 -1.77 -7.93
N GLY A 242 -7.82 -1.96 -9.26
CA GLY A 242 -6.95 -1.22 -10.20
C GLY A 242 -5.47 -1.65 -10.20
N VAL A 243 -5.12 -2.75 -9.53
CA VAL A 243 -3.78 -3.36 -9.56
C VAL A 243 -3.89 -4.87 -9.78
N THR A 244 -2.81 -5.48 -10.26
CA THR A 244 -2.75 -6.92 -10.41
C THR A 244 -2.45 -7.60 -9.08
N PHE A 245 -3.25 -8.59 -8.70
CA PHE A 245 -3.00 -9.47 -7.57
C PHE A 245 -2.34 -10.73 -8.12
N ARG A 246 -1.11 -11.00 -7.71
CA ARG A 246 -0.35 -12.22 -8.03
C ARG A 246 -0.32 -13.11 -6.80
N VAL A 247 -0.65 -14.39 -6.96
CA VAL A 247 -0.69 -15.34 -5.85
C VAL A 247 0.28 -16.48 -6.08
N ASN A 248 1.04 -16.81 -5.03
CA ASN A 248 2.04 -17.87 -5.01
C ASN A 248 1.77 -18.84 -3.87
#